data_AF-A0A7S4HW53-F1
#
_entry.id   AF-A0A7S4HW53-F1
#
_cell.length_a   1.000
_cell.length_b   1.000
_cell.length_c   1.000
_cell.angle_alpha   90.00
_cell.angle_beta   90.00
_cell.angle_gamma   90.00
#
_symmetry.space_group_name_H-M   'P 1'
#
loop_
_entity.id
_entity.type
_entity.pdbx_description
1 polymer ?
#
loop_
_entity_poly.entity_id
_entity_poly.type
_entity_poly.pdbx_seq_one_letter_code
_entity_poly.pdbx_strand_id
1 'polypeptide(L)'
;AKPEESKDFQVIHWTFRTLSFTARRFFKQVQTSGNILKFYAGMATQMVADDFIPFLVPVVAPIYHATTVNKENEVCDLAEEVSELIKQKVGVAAYLAAYQSIRKKAETAKLRKKVERKQNMIINPER
;
A
#
# COMPACT_ATOMS: atom_id res chain seq x y z
N ALA A 1 -3.38 -10.20 25.45
CA ALA A 1 -4.56 -9.36 25.14
C ALA A 1 -4.12 -8.30 24.15
N LYS A 2 -4.75 -8.16 22.97
CA LYS A 2 -4.49 -7.00 22.13
C LYS A 2 -5.09 -5.80 22.87
N PRO A 3 -4.33 -4.73 23.13
CA PRO A 3 -4.89 -3.53 23.73
C PRO A 3 -6.04 -3.05 22.82
N GLU A 4 -7.18 -2.69 23.41
CA GLU A 4 -8.21 -1.96 22.67
C GLU A 4 -7.56 -0.69 22.13
N GLU A 5 -7.30 -0.67 20.82
CA GLU A 5 -6.78 0.50 20.15
C GLU A 5 -7.78 1.65 20.34
N SER A 6 -7.31 2.79 20.87
CA SER A 6 -8.10 4.00 21.07
C SER A 6 -8.89 4.34 19.80
N LYS A 7 -10.08 4.93 19.95
CA LYS A 7 -10.90 5.44 18.83
C LYS A 7 -10.05 6.31 17.89
N ASP A 8 -9.14 7.11 18.43
CA ASP A 8 -8.25 7.97 17.65
C ASP A 8 -7.30 7.14 16.75
N PHE A 9 -6.74 6.06 17.29
CA PHE A 9 -5.91 5.14 16.51
C PHE A 9 -6.69 4.54 15.34
N GLN A 10 -7.93 4.11 15.57
CA GLN A 10 -8.78 3.53 14.54
C GLN A 10 -9.07 4.53 13.41
N VAL A 11 -9.33 5.79 13.76
CA VAL A 11 -9.58 6.87 12.79
C VAL A 11 -8.31 7.18 11.98
N ILE A 12 -7.15 7.23 12.63
CA ILE A 12 -5.86 7.44 11.95
C ILE A 12 -5.57 6.27 11.01
N HIS A 13 -5.69 5.03 11.51
CA HIS A 13 -5.48 3.83 10.70
C HIS A 13 -6.42 3.78 9.48
N TRP A 14 -7.69 4.13 9.68
CA TRP A 14 -8.65 4.26 8.60
C TRP A 14 -8.21 5.31 7.58
N THR A 15 -7.70 6.46 8.02
CA THR A 15 -7.22 7.54 7.15
C THR A 15 -6.06 7.06 6.28
N PHE A 16 -5.04 6.42 6.87
CA PHE A 16 -3.93 5.81 6.12
C PHE A 16 -4.44 4.78 5.10
N ARG A 17 -5.39 3.94 5.49
CA ARG A 17 -6.00 2.97 4.59
C ARG A 17 -6.74 3.65 3.44
N THR A 18 -7.50 4.70 3.70
CA THR A 18 -8.24 5.45 2.67
C THR A 18 -7.29 6.10 1.67
N LEU A 19 -6.25 6.79 2.15
CA LEU A 19 -5.22 7.38 1.30
C LEU A 19 -4.50 6.33 0.44
N SER A 20 -4.25 5.14 1.00
CA SER A 20 -3.69 4.00 0.28
C SER A 20 -4.54 3.56 -0.91
N PHE A 21 -5.88 3.54 -0.74
CA PHE A 21 -6.80 3.24 -1.84
C PHE A 21 -6.82 4.35 -2.88
N THR A 22 -6.85 5.62 -2.44
CA THR A 22 -6.85 6.78 -3.32
C THR A 22 -5.61 6.82 -4.20
N ALA A 23 -4.41 6.67 -3.62
CA ALA A 23 -3.15 6.66 -4.37
C ALA A 23 -3.06 5.53 -5.42
N ARG A 24 -3.62 4.35 -5.11
CA ARG A 24 -3.65 3.23 -6.08
C ARG A 24 -4.71 3.42 -7.16
N ARG A 25 -5.89 3.95 -6.81
CA ARG A 25 -7.00 4.16 -7.75
C ARG A 25 -6.69 5.27 -8.74
N PHE A 26 -6.09 6.35 -8.25
CA PHE A 26 -5.79 7.55 -9.05
C PHE A 26 -4.30 7.65 -9.36
N PHE A 27 -3.62 6.51 -9.55
CA PHE A 27 -2.18 6.48 -9.79
C PHE A 27 -1.73 7.32 -11.00
N LYS A 28 -2.56 7.36 -12.05
CA LYS A 28 -2.30 8.19 -13.25
C LYS A 28 -2.40 9.70 -12.97
N GLN A 29 -3.02 10.10 -11.87
CA GLN A 29 -3.04 11.50 -11.42
C GLN A 29 -1.80 11.72 -10.55
N VAL A 30 -0.72 12.16 -11.19
CA VAL A 30 0.61 12.35 -10.60
C VAL A 30 0.53 13.21 -9.33
N GLN A 31 -0.22 14.31 -9.37
CA GLN A 31 -0.38 15.20 -8.23
C GLN A 31 -1.02 14.50 -7.03
N THR A 32 -2.15 13.81 -7.22
CA THR A 32 -2.87 13.12 -6.13
C THR A 32 -2.00 12.03 -5.51
N SER A 33 -1.41 11.16 -6.33
CA SER A 33 -0.63 10.04 -5.83
C SER A 33 0.70 10.49 -5.23
N GLY A 34 1.36 11.46 -5.86
CA GLY A 34 2.58 12.07 -5.34
C GLY A 34 2.36 12.80 -4.02
N ASN A 35 1.27 13.56 -3.87
CA ASN A 35 0.96 14.24 -2.61
C ASN A 35 0.69 13.26 -1.47
N ILE A 36 0.06 12.11 -1.75
CA ILE A 36 -0.15 11.06 -0.75
C ILE A 36 1.17 10.41 -0.34
N LEU A 37 2.08 10.15 -1.29
CA LEU A 37 3.42 9.63 -0.98
C LEU A 37 4.23 10.64 -0.14
N LYS A 38 4.18 11.93 -0.49
CA LYS A 38 4.80 13.01 0.30
C LYS A 38 4.19 13.11 1.70
N PHE A 39 2.88 12.95 1.83
CA PHE A 39 2.22 12.88 3.14
C PHE A 39 2.77 11.72 3.98
N TYR A 40 2.92 10.51 3.41
CA TYR A 40 3.52 9.40 4.14
C TYR A 40 4.97 9.63 4.54
N ALA A 41 5.77 10.28 3.68
CA ALA A 41 7.13 10.70 4.05
C ALA A 41 7.13 11.70 5.22
N GLY A 42 6.21 12.66 5.21
CA GLY A 42 5.98 13.58 6.33
C GLY A 42 5.61 12.84 7.62
N MET A 43 4.69 11.88 7.56
CA MET A 43 4.32 11.09 8.74
C MET A 43 5.48 10.21 9.24
N ALA A 44 6.25 9.59 8.34
CA ALA A 44 7.40 8.78 8.71
C ALA A 44 8.52 9.60 9.39
N THR A 45 8.68 10.87 9.00
CA THR A 45 9.64 11.78 9.62
C THR A 45 9.17 12.28 11.00
N GLN A 46 7.88 12.56 11.16
CA GLN A 46 7.32 13.14 12.39
C GLN A 46 7.01 12.11 13.49
N MET A 47 6.57 10.89 13.14
CA MET A 47 6.15 9.88 14.13
C MET A 47 7.32 9.13 14.74
N VAL A 48 7.16 8.54 15.93
CA VAL A 48 8.11 7.54 16.45
C VAL A 48 8.02 6.27 15.61
N ALA A 49 9.14 5.54 15.45
CA ALA A 49 9.19 4.35 14.60
C ALA A 49 8.15 3.29 15.03
N ASP A 50 8.06 3.00 16.33
CA ASP A 50 7.13 2.00 16.87
C ASP A 50 5.67 2.37 16.66
N ASP A 51 5.34 3.66 16.72
CA ASP A 51 3.99 4.18 16.43
C ASP A 51 3.68 4.14 14.94
N PHE A 52 4.68 4.19 14.06
CA PHE A 52 4.50 4.16 12.61
C PHE A 52 4.32 2.72 12.06
N ILE A 53 4.92 1.72 12.71
CA ILE A 53 4.89 0.31 12.29
C ILE A 53 3.48 -0.22 11.98
N PRO A 54 2.44 0.05 12.79
CA PRO A 54 1.08 -0.42 12.51
C PRO A 54 0.51 0.07 11.17
N PHE A 55 1.01 1.19 10.65
CA PHE A 55 0.56 1.79 9.40
C PHE A 55 1.37 1.35 8.18
N LEU A 56 2.35 0.45 8.33
CA LEU A 56 3.22 0.04 7.21
C LEU A 56 2.46 -0.62 6.07
N VAL A 57 1.45 -1.47 6.35
CA VAL A 57 0.69 -2.12 5.28
C VAL A 57 -0.05 -1.11 4.38
N PRO A 58 -0.83 -0.15 4.92
CA PRO A 58 -1.46 0.86 4.06
C PRO A 58 -0.45 1.79 3.37
N VAL A 59 0.70 2.10 3.98
CA VAL A 59 1.75 2.95 3.38
C VAL A 59 2.50 2.23 2.24
N VAL A 60 2.90 0.98 2.44
CA VAL A 60 3.70 0.21 1.46
C VAL A 60 2.85 -0.23 0.26
N ALA A 61 1.53 -0.33 0.40
CA ALA A 61 0.65 -0.75 -0.69
C ALA A 61 0.70 0.14 -1.96
N PRO A 62 0.60 1.48 -1.88
CA PRO A 62 0.77 2.35 -3.03
C PRO A 62 2.21 2.38 -3.54
N ILE A 63 3.21 2.24 -2.68
CA ILE A 63 4.62 2.13 -3.09
C ILE A 63 4.83 0.87 -3.95
N TYR A 64 4.32 -0.28 -3.49
CA TYR A 64 4.33 -1.52 -4.24
C TYR A 64 3.64 -1.36 -5.60
N HIS A 65 2.48 -0.68 -5.63
CA HIS A 65 1.75 -0.45 -6.87
C HIS A 65 2.55 0.40 -7.87
N ALA A 66 3.16 1.49 -7.40
CA ALA A 66 3.99 2.38 -8.21
C ALA A 66 5.19 1.63 -8.81
N THR A 67 5.93 0.92 -7.95
CA THR A 67 7.22 0.31 -8.30
C THR A 67 7.10 -1.03 -9.04
N THR A 68 5.95 -1.71 -8.99
CA THR A 68 5.81 -3.05 -9.60
C THR A 68 4.69 -3.17 -10.62
N VAL A 69 3.61 -2.40 -10.48
CA VAL A 69 2.44 -2.51 -11.36
C VAL A 69 2.45 -1.43 -12.43
N ASN A 70 3.04 -0.26 -12.18
CA ASN A 70 2.88 0.93 -13.02
C ASN A 70 4.15 1.80 -13.08
N LYS A 71 5.24 1.23 -13.62
CA LYS A 71 6.61 1.78 -13.61
C LYS A 71 6.85 3.01 -14.50
N GLU A 72 5.89 3.44 -15.30
CA GLU A 72 6.10 4.43 -16.37
C GLU A 72 5.81 5.89 -15.94
N ASN A 73 5.74 6.16 -14.64
CA ASN A 73 5.26 7.43 -14.12
C ASN A 73 6.29 8.07 -13.17
N GLU A 74 6.42 9.40 -13.18
CA GLU A 74 7.22 10.21 -12.23
C GLU A 74 6.94 9.86 -10.75
N VAL A 75 5.75 9.30 -10.47
CA VAL A 75 5.38 8.79 -9.14
C VAL A 75 6.25 7.59 -8.71
N CYS A 76 6.89 6.87 -9.64
CA CYS A 76 7.74 5.72 -9.36
C CYS A 76 9.01 6.14 -8.60
N ASP A 77 9.74 7.14 -9.08
CA ASP A 77 10.97 7.62 -8.45
C ASP A 77 10.67 8.12 -7.03
N LEU A 78 9.61 8.92 -6.88
CA LEU A 78 9.14 9.35 -5.57
C LEU A 78 8.76 8.16 -4.67
N ALA A 79 8.13 7.11 -5.21
CA ALA A 79 7.81 5.93 -4.41
C ALA A 79 9.07 5.17 -3.96
N GLU A 80 10.13 5.14 -4.76
CA GLU A 80 11.42 4.55 -4.40
C GLU A 80 12.13 5.35 -3.31
N GLU A 81 12.15 6.68 -3.42
CA GLU A 81 12.68 7.57 -2.37
C GLU A 81 11.92 7.41 -1.06
N VAL A 82 10.59 7.43 -1.11
CA VAL A 82 9.73 7.25 0.08
C VAL A 82 9.92 5.84 0.66
N SER A 83 10.12 4.82 -0.18
CA SER A 83 10.44 3.47 0.26
C SER A 83 11.73 3.44 1.08
N GLU A 84 12.79 4.11 0.62
CA GLU A 84 14.06 4.14 1.31
C GLU A 84 13.98 4.92 2.63
N LEU A 85 13.31 6.07 2.64
CA LEU A 85 13.03 6.82 3.86
C LEU A 85 12.31 5.97 4.92
N ILE A 86 11.29 5.21 4.52
CA ILE A 86 10.54 4.35 5.46
C ILE A 86 11.44 3.22 5.98
N LYS A 87 12.25 2.58 5.13
CA LYS A 87 13.21 1.55 5.57
C LYS A 87 14.19 2.10 6.60
N GLN A 88 14.69 3.32 6.41
CA GLN A 88 15.57 3.98 7.38
C GLN A 88 14.83 4.24 8.70
N LYS A 89 13.54 4.55 8.66
CA LYS A 89 12.72 4.82 9.85
C LYS A 89 12.39 3.58 10.68
N VAL A 90 11.87 2.53 10.05
CA VAL A 90 11.33 1.33 10.76
C VAL A 90 12.24 0.12 10.70
N GLY A 91 13.37 0.22 10.00
CA GLY A 91 14.24 -0.90 9.69
C GLY A 91 13.74 -1.72 8.49
N VAL A 92 14.70 -2.27 7.75
CA VAL A 92 14.45 -3.03 6.52
C VAL A 92 13.57 -4.26 6.77
N ALA A 93 13.74 -4.94 7.91
CA ALA A 93 12.98 -6.16 8.24
C ALA A 93 11.47 -5.89 8.36
N ALA A 94 11.07 -4.84 9.09
CA ALA A 94 9.67 -4.47 9.26
C ALA A 94 9.04 -4.04 7.92
N TYR A 95 9.77 -3.24 7.14
CA TYR A 95 9.34 -2.85 5.80
C TYR A 95 9.13 -4.07 4.90
N LEU A 96 10.10 -4.98 4.83
CA LEU A 96 10.03 -6.17 3.97
C LEU A 96 8.88 -7.09 4.40
N ALA A 97 8.60 -7.25 5.69
CA ALA A 97 7.46 -8.01 6.16
C ALA A 97 6.13 -7.45 5.63
N ALA A 98 5.94 -6.13 5.69
CA ALA A 98 4.76 -5.46 5.13
C ALA A 98 4.70 -5.61 3.60
N TYR A 99 5.83 -5.42 2.91
CA TYR A 99 5.94 -5.57 1.46
C TYR A 99 5.55 -6.98 1.00
N GLN A 100 6.07 -8.03 1.66
CA GLN A 100 5.75 -9.42 1.31
C GLN A 100 4.27 -9.75 1.57
N SER A 101 3.68 -9.21 2.63
CA SER A 101 2.24 -9.33 2.90
C SER A 101 1.40 -8.77 1.75
N ILE A 102 1.78 -7.60 1.22
CA ILE A 102 1.11 -6.97 0.07
C ILE A 102 1.32 -7.79 -1.20
N ARG A 103 2.56 -8.21 -1.48
CA ARG A 103 2.88 -9.05 -2.65
C ARG A 103 2.07 -10.34 -2.64
N LYS A 104 2.01 -11.04 -1.50
CA LYS A 104 1.21 -12.27 -1.33
C LYS A 104 -0.28 -12.01 -1.57
N LYS A 105 -0.82 -10.90 -1.06
CA LYS A 105 -2.21 -10.49 -1.31
C LYS A 105 -2.47 -10.17 -2.80
N ALA A 106 -1.52 -9.53 -3.47
CA ALA A 106 -1.64 -9.23 -4.90
C ALA A 106 -1.64 -10.51 -5.75
N GLU A 107 -0.74 -11.45 -5.46
CA GLU A 107 -0.65 -12.74 -6.17
C GLU A 107 -1.89 -13.62 -5.92
N THR A 108 -2.35 -13.71 -4.68
CA THR A 108 -3.60 -14.43 -4.38
C THR A 108 -4.81 -13.81 -5.05
N ALA A 109 -4.91 -12.48 -5.12
CA ALA A 109 -5.97 -11.79 -5.86
C ALA A 109 -5.91 -12.05 -7.37
N LYS A 110 -4.71 -12.11 -7.96
CA LYS A 110 -4.53 -12.48 -9.39
C LYS A 110 -4.98 -13.91 -9.65
N LEU A 111 -4.58 -14.87 -8.80
CA LEU A 111 -4.99 -16.27 -8.90
C LEU A 111 -6.50 -16.42 -8.77
N ARG A 112 -7.11 -15.75 -7.79
CA ARG A 112 -8.57 -15.76 -7.59
C ARG A 112 -9.31 -15.26 -8.83
N LYS A 113 -8.88 -14.13 -9.41
CA LYS A 113 -9.43 -13.61 -10.67
C LYS A 113 -9.28 -14.59 -11.83
N LYS A 114 -8.19 -15.36 -11.89
CA LYS A 114 -7.98 -16.39 -12.92
C LYS A 114 -8.97 -17.56 -12.76
N VAL A 115 -9.21 -17.99 -11.52
CA VAL A 115 -10.20 -19.04 -11.21
C VAL A 115 -11.62 -18.56 -11.51
N GLU A 116 -12.00 -17.37 -11.04
CA GLU A 116 -13.30 -16.74 -11.31
C GLU A 116 -13.58 -16.63 -12.81
N ARG A 117 -12.59 -16.23 -13.63
CA ARG A 117 -12.71 -16.18 -15.10
C ARG A 117 -12.98 -17.55 -15.71
N LYS A 118 -12.24 -18.58 -15.27
CA LYS A 118 -12.45 -19.96 -15.75
C LYS A 118 -13.84 -20.49 -15.39
N GLN A 119 -14.28 -20.25 -14.15
CA GLN A 119 -15.61 -20.62 -13.71
C GLN A 119 -16.70 -19.89 -14.50
N ASN A 120 -16.52 -18.59 -14.74
CA ASN A 120 -17.47 -17.81 -15.55
C ASN A 120 -17.56 -18.29 -17.00
N MET A 121 -16.46 -18.75 -17.62
CA MET A 121 -16.51 -19.35 -18.96
C MET A 121 -17.29 -20.67 -18.98
N ILE A 122 -17.26 -21.45 -17.90
CA ILE A 122 -18.02 -22.70 -17.78
C ILE A 122 -19.51 -22.42 -17.54
N ILE A 123 -19.81 -21.44 -16.66
CA ILE A 123 -21.18 -21.11 -16.26
C ILE A 123 -21.91 -20.29 -17.34
N ASN A 124 -21.21 -19.42 -18.07
CA ASN A 124 -21.75 -18.58 -19.14
C ASN A 124 -20.89 -18.71 -20.42
N PRO A 125 -21.07 -19.78 -21.20
CA PRO A 125 -20.26 -20.04 -22.40
C PRO A 125 -20.57 -19.12 -23.59
N GLU A 126 -21.67 -18.35 -23.59
CA GLU A 126 -22.13 -17.51 -24.73
C GLU A 126 -21.82 -16.00 -24.60
N ARG A 127 -20.72 -15.62 -23.96
CA ARG A 127 -20.21 -14.24 -23.98
C ARG A 127 -18.92 -14.12 -24.77
#